data_AF-A0A1F3E0I4-F1
#
_entry.id   AF-A0A1F3E0I4-F1
#
_cell.length_a   1.000
_cell.length_b   1.000
_cell.length_c   1.000
_cell.angle_alpha   90.00
_cell.angle_beta   90.00
_cell.angle_gamma   90.00
#
_symmetry.space_group_name_H-M   'P 1'
#
loop_
_entity.id
_entity.type
_entity.pdbx_description
1 polymer ?
#
loop_
_entity_poly.entity_id
_entity_poly.type
_entity_poly.pdbx_seq_one_letter_code
_entity_poly.pdbx_strand_id
1 'polypeptide(L)' 'MIYTFQISDVSAQSQSIINMLLSLSKDYDFLKVVEDEKIELTPEQEKELDRRYENFLKNPKNGKTWSEVKQRLLKA' A
#
# COMPACT_ATOMS: atom_id res chain seq x y z
N MET A 1 9.82 -14.74 -10.58
CA MET A 1 8.47 -14.38 -11.05
C MET A 1 7.61 -14.22 -9.81
N ILE A 2 6.78 -13.18 -9.71
CA ILE A 2 5.95 -12.89 -8.53
C ILE A 2 4.49 -13.00 -8.96
N TYR A 3 3.68 -13.69 -8.17
CA TYR A 3 2.25 -13.87 -8.41
C TYR A 3 1.47 -13.29 -7.22
N THR A 4 0.36 -12.62 -7.51
CA THR A 4 -0.56 -12.09 -6.51
C THR A 4 -1.94 -12.69 -6.76
N PHE A 5 -2.59 -13.14 -5.70
CA PHE A 5 -3.97 -13.62 -5.72
C PHE A 5 -4.79 -12.80 -4.73
N GLN A 6 -6.03 -12.50 -5.10
CA GLN A 6 -6.97 -11.77 -4.26
C GLN A 6 -8.04 -12.74 -3.77
N ILE A 7 -8.28 -12.74 -2.46
CA ILE A 7 -9.38 -13.47 -1.83
C ILE A 7 -10.37 -12.42 -1.34
N SER A 8 -11.52 -12.29 -2.02
CA SER A 8 -12.58 -11.32 -1.67
C SER A 8 -13.77 -11.97 -0.95
N ASP A 9 -13.75 -13.29 -0.79
CA ASP A 9 -14.77 -14.06 -0.10
C ASP A 9 -14.48 -14.13 1.41
N VAL A 10 -15.53 -14.26 2.23
CA VAL A 10 -15.49 -14.33 3.70
C VAL A 10 -16.04 -15.65 4.24
N SER A 11 -16.21 -16.66 3.38
CA SER A 11 -16.67 -18.00 3.75
C SER A 11 -15.66 -18.75 4.64
N ALA A 12 -16.13 -19.79 5.34
CA ALA A 12 -15.27 -20.67 6.12
C ALA A 12 -14.15 -21.31 5.26
N GLN A 13 -14.44 -21.58 3.98
CA GLN A 13 -13.49 -22.12 3.02
C GLN A 13 -12.37 -21.11 2.73
N SER A 14 -12.72 -19.85 2.50
CA SER A 14 -11.74 -18.78 2.28
C SER A 14 -10.82 -18.59 3.49
N GLN A 15 -11.37 -18.60 4.71
CA GLN A 15 -10.60 -18.51 5.95
C GLN A 15 -9.66 -19.71 6.13
N SER A 16 -10.10 -20.91 5.77
CA SER A 16 -9.26 -22.11 5.82
C SER A 16 -8.04 -22.00 4.89
N ILE A 17 -8.23 -21.46 3.68
CA ILE A 17 -7.14 -21.23 2.72
C ILE A 17 -6.17 -20.16 3.26
N ILE A 18 -6.68 -19.05 3.81
CA ILE A 18 -5.85 -18.00 4.41
C ILE A 18 -5.00 -18.57 5.55
N ASN A 19 -5.60 -19.35 6.46
CA ASN A 19 -4.89 -19.96 7.57
C ASN A 19 -3.80 -20.93 7.09
N MET A 20 -4.09 -21.72 6.05
CA MET A 20 -3.09 -22.60 5.43
C MET A 20 -1.90 -21.81 4.87
N LEU A 21 -2.16 -20.73 4.12
CA LEU A 21 -1.12 -19.87 3.56
C LEU A 21 -0.29 -19.18 4.64
N LEU A 22 -0.93 -18.69 5.71
CA LEU A 22 -0.26 -18.11 6.87
C LEU A 22 0.63 -19.11 7.62
N SER A 23 0.22 -20.38 7.67
CA SER A 23 1.07 -21.44 8.24
C SER A 23 2.29 -21.65 7.35
N LEU A 24 2.08 -21.83 6.04
CA LEU A 24 3.16 -22.07 5.09
C LEU A 24 4.15 -20.90 5.02
N SER A 25 3.68 -19.66 5.15
CA SER A 25 4.56 -18.48 5.11
C SER A 25 5.54 -18.39 6.28
N LYS A 26 5.35 -19.20 7.34
CA LYS A 26 6.31 -19.30 8.44
C LYS A 26 7.50 -20.20 8.09
N ASP A 27 7.28 -21.19 7.24
CA ASP A 27 8.26 -22.21 6.88
C ASP A 27 8.96 -21.91 5.55
N TYR A 28 8.33 -21.11 4.68
CA TYR A 28 8.80 -20.83 3.32
C TYR A 28 9.00 -19.32 3.09
N ASP A 29 10.26 -18.88 3.04
CA ASP A 29 10.65 -17.47 2.84
C ASP A 29 10.15 -16.86 1.53
N PHE A 30 9.86 -17.68 0.52
CA PHE A 30 9.35 -17.21 -0.78
C PHE A 30 7.85 -16.89 -0.75
N LEU A 31 7.13 -17.33 0.29
CA LEU A 31 5.69 -17.11 0.44
C LEU A 31 5.45 -15.98 1.44
N LYS A 32 4.95 -14.85 0.95
CA LYS A 32 4.55 -13.72 1.79
C LYS A 32 3.04 -13.56 1.76
N VAL A 33 2.41 -13.63 2.91
CA VAL A 33 1.00 -13.25 3.08
C VAL A 33 0.98 -11.85 3.65
N VAL A 34 0.34 -10.91 2.93
CA VAL A 34 0.15 -9.52 3.36
C VAL A 34 -1.34 -9.30 3.42
N GLU A 35 -1.82 -8.90 4.59
CA GLU A 35 -3.17 -8.40 4.73
C GLU A 35 -3.20 -6.99 4.14
N ASP A 36 -4.00 -6.81 3.10
CA ASP A 36 -4.21 -5.49 2.51
C ASP A 36 -5.19 -4.75 3.43
N GLU A 37 -4.64 -4.08 4.45
CA GLU A 37 -5.39 -3.12 5.23
C GLU A 37 -5.90 -2.05 4.26
N LYS A 38 -7.19 -2.10 3.93
CA LYS A 38 -7.84 -0.99 3.24
C LYS A 38 -7.71 0.22 4.17
N ILE A 39 -6.76 1.09 3.87
CA ILE A 39 -6.64 2.39 4.53
C ILE A 39 -7.81 3.23 4.02
N GLU A 40 -8.95 3.14 4.73
CA GLU A 40 -10.05 4.05 4.51
C GLU A 40 -9.61 5.45 4.95
N LEU A 41 -9.60 6.38 4.00
CA LEU A 41 -9.29 7.77 4.29
C LEU A 41 -10.47 8.39 5.05
N THR A 42 -10.15 9.12 6.12
CA THR A 42 -11.12 10.03 6.73
C THR A 42 -11.50 11.13 5.73
N PRO A 43 -12.72 11.71 5.83
CA PRO A 43 -13.12 12.82 4.98
C PRO A 43 -12.15 14.01 4.99
N GLU A 44 -11.50 14.27 6.14
CA GLU A 44 -10.50 15.31 6.30
C GLU A 44 -9.21 14.99 5.52
N GLN A 45 -8.78 13.73 5.53
CA GLN A 45 -7.62 13.28 4.77
C GLN A 45 -7.88 13.36 3.26
N GLU A 46 -9.04 12.92 2.80
CA GLU A 46 -9.44 13.00 1.39
C GLU A 46 -9.44 14.47 0.92
N LYS A 47 -10.08 15.36 1.68
CA LYS A 47 -10.13 16.80 1.39
C LYS A 47 -8.73 17.44 1.33
N GLU A 48 -7.83 17.05 2.21
CA GLU A 48 -6.45 17.56 2.19
C GLU A 48 -5.68 17.06 0.98
N LEU A 49 -5.89 15.80 0.55
CA LEU A 49 -5.29 15.26 -0.67
C LEU A 49 -5.79 16.00 -1.90
N ASP A 50 -7.09 16.24 -2.01
CA ASP A 50 -7.70 17.03 -3.10
C ASP A 50 -7.11 18.43 -3.15
N ARG A 51 -7.02 19.10 -1.99
CA ARG A 51 -6.43 20.44 -1.90
C ARG A 51 -4.98 20.47 -2.37
N ARG A 52 -4.19 19.44 -2.03
CA ARG A 52 -2.78 19.32 -2.46
C ARG A 52 -2.67 19.06 -3.94
N TYR A 53 -3.52 18.20 -4.48
CA TYR A 53 -3.55 17.86 -5.89
C TYR A 53 -3.91 19.09 -6.74
N GLU A 54 -4.95 19.82 -6.36
CA GLU A 54 -5.34 21.09 -7.00
C GLU A 54 -4.21 22.14 -6.97
N ASN A 55 -3.50 22.23 -5.85
CA ASN A 55 -2.34 23.11 -5.74
C ASN A 55 -1.21 22.68 -6.69
N PHE A 56 -0.92 21.39 -6.78
CA PHE A 56 0.07 20.86 -7.71
C PHE A 56 -0.28 21.17 -9.17
N LEU A 57 -1.56 20.98 -9.56
CA LEU A 57 -2.02 21.31 -10.92
C LEU A 57 -1.82 22.79 -11.25
N LYS A 58 -2.06 23.68 -10.29
CA LYS A 58 -1.86 25.13 -10.46
C LYS A 58 -0.38 25.53 -10.41
N ASN A 59 0.44 24.78 -9.67
CA ASN A 59 1.83 25.12 -9.37
C ASN A 59 2.77 23.90 -9.55
N PRO A 60 2.91 23.34 -10.77
CA PRO A 60 3.61 22.07 -10.98
C PRO A 60 5.12 22.14 -10.67
N LYS A 61 5.70 23.34 -10.64
CA LYS A 61 7.12 23.57 -10.33
C LYS A 61 7.42 23.84 -8.86
N ASN A 62 6.40 23.94 -8.01
CA ASN A 62 6.60 24.24 -6.57
C ASN A 62 6.93 22.98 -5.74
N GLY A 63 6.73 21.80 -6.31
CA GLY A 63 7.10 20.53 -5.68
C GLY A 63 8.55 20.15 -5.97
N LYS A 64 9.12 19.33 -5.08
CA LYS A 64 10.35 18.58 -5.37
C LYS A 64 9.97 17.19 -5.82
N THR A 65 10.72 16.66 -6.77
CA THR A 65 10.59 15.26 -7.18
C THR A 65 10.96 14.34 -6.03
N TRP A 66 10.39 13.13 -6.04
CA TRP A 66 10.77 12.10 -5.07
C TRP A 66 12.28 11.81 -5.10
N SER A 67 12.90 11.83 -6.28
CA SER A 67 14.35 11.65 -6.44
C SER A 67 15.15 12.68 -5.64
N GLU A 68 14.78 13.96 -5.72
CA GLU A 68 15.44 15.04 -4.96
C GLU A 68 15.23 14.90 -3.45
N VAL A 69 14.02 14.54 -3.03
CA VAL A 69 13.69 14.31 -1.62
C VAL A 69 14.49 13.13 -1.06
N LYS A 70 14.53 12.01 -1.79
CA LYS A 70 15.27 10.80 -1.41
C LYS A 70 16.76 11.07 -1.28
N GLN A 71 17.35 11.78 -2.24
CA GLN A 71 18.77 12.15 -2.16
C GLN A 71 19.09 13.01 -0.94
N ARG A 72 18.18 13.91 -0.55
CA ARG A 72 18.36 14.71 0.68
C ARG A 72 18.31 13.84 1.93
N LEU A 73 17.37 12.90 2.02
CA LEU A 73 17.22 12.04 3.19
C LEU A 73 18.39 11.06 3.36
N LEU A 74 18.99 10.60 2.26
CA LEU A 74 20.15 9.70 2.29
C LEU A 74 21.48 10.42 2.58
N LYS A 75 21.50 11.76 2.49
CA LYS A 75 22.66 12.60 2.81
C LYS A 75 22.57 13.23 4.21
N ALA A 76 21.46 13.03 4.91
CA ALA A 76 21.22 13.45 6.29
C ALA A 76 21.54 12.29 7.24
#